data_AF-A0A0W8FBV3-F1
#
_entry.id   AF-A0A0W8FBV3-F1
#
_cell.length_a   1.000
_cell.length_b   1.000
_cell.length_c   1.000
_cell.angle_alpha   90.00
_cell.angle_beta   90.00
_cell.angle_gamma   90.00
#
_symmetry.space_group_name_H-M   'P 1'
#
loop_
_entity.id
_entity.type
_entity.pdbx_description
1 polymer ?
#
loop_
_entity_poly.entity_id
_entity_poly.type
_entity_poly.pdbx_seq_one_letter_code
_entity_poly.pdbx_strand_id
1 'polypeptide(L)'
;MIIPLLLALLTTGLSLGQTTDNASIVDDNSSIEAALDLNATLPANESASMNETENATAVAVNLTPAISGPNLNYIWQFSGIETSPITMVLEQNGNDLLGRAKYEPEGGKAWNADVIGSVVGEKVDLTMSALKDNVLIITRFSGILANEDISGNFTQASEGKVINNGTFNAMWINPDTSSYTPATVEAPAVATPAPAEVTSAAQPAAAAVNTTAVNKTEKRFVDVHEYKDKIGPGGDLSGIPPGMG
;
A
#
# COMPACT_ATOMS: atom_id res chain seq x y z
N MET A 1 24.37 10.45 -40.07
CA MET A 1 24.63 9.01 -39.90
C MET A 1 23.29 8.36 -39.56
N ILE A 2 22.88 7.30 -40.25
CA ILE A 2 21.51 6.75 -40.16
C ILE A 2 21.54 5.45 -39.37
N ILE A 3 20.65 5.30 -38.39
CA ILE A 3 20.44 4.07 -37.64
C ILE A 3 19.28 3.30 -38.29
N PRO A 4 19.46 2.05 -38.76
CA PRO A 4 18.37 1.26 -39.30
C PRO A 4 17.51 0.68 -38.18
N LEU A 5 16.22 1.01 -38.20
CA LEU A 5 15.17 0.32 -37.46
C LEU A 5 15.01 -1.10 -38.02
N LEU A 6 15.18 -2.14 -37.19
CA LEU A 6 14.89 -3.53 -37.59
C LEU A 6 13.60 -4.02 -36.93
N LEU A 7 12.50 -3.95 -37.69
CA LEU A 7 11.22 -4.56 -37.35
C LEU A 7 11.19 -6.00 -37.89
N ALA A 8 10.86 -6.97 -37.04
CA ALA A 8 10.58 -8.34 -37.43
C ALA A 8 9.19 -8.75 -36.92
N LEU A 9 8.46 -9.53 -37.72
CA LEU A 9 7.03 -9.80 -37.57
C LEU A 9 6.71 -11.21 -38.10
N LEU A 10 5.66 -11.85 -37.58
CA LEU A 10 5.16 -13.19 -37.95
C LEU A 10 6.07 -14.33 -37.42
N THR A 11 5.61 -15.56 -37.19
CA THR A 11 4.39 -16.26 -37.68
C THR A 11 3.56 -16.94 -36.57
N THR A 12 2.35 -17.38 -36.94
CA THR A 12 1.44 -18.19 -36.12
C THR A 12 1.73 -19.70 -36.21
N GLY A 13 1.42 -20.46 -35.16
CA GLY A 13 1.33 -21.92 -35.20
C GLY A 13 0.20 -22.46 -34.32
N LEU A 14 -0.83 -23.06 -34.93
CA LEU A 14 -1.79 -23.92 -34.23
C LEU A 14 -1.26 -25.35 -34.20
N SER A 15 -1.63 -26.12 -33.17
CA SER A 15 -1.83 -27.56 -33.31
C SER A 15 -2.99 -28.02 -32.42
N LEU A 16 -3.77 -28.99 -32.92
CA LEU A 16 -4.92 -29.58 -32.22
C LEU A 16 -4.48 -30.78 -31.38
N GLY A 17 -5.24 -31.08 -30.32
CA GLY A 17 -4.93 -32.19 -29.40
C GLY A 17 -6.08 -32.58 -28.48
N GLN A 18 -7.33 -32.61 -28.96
CA GLN A 18 -8.41 -33.26 -28.23
C GLN A 18 -8.31 -34.79 -28.37
N THR A 19 -8.38 -35.50 -27.25
CA THR A 19 -9.03 -36.82 -27.19
C THR A 19 -10.27 -36.69 -26.31
N THR A 20 -11.40 -37.18 -26.81
CA THR A 20 -12.67 -37.20 -26.07
C THR A 20 -13.07 -38.65 -25.90
N ASP A 21 -13.13 -39.12 -24.66
CA ASP A 21 -13.87 -40.33 -24.30
C ASP A 21 -14.77 -39.98 -23.11
N ASN A 22 -16.08 -40.10 -23.33
CA ASN A 22 -17.10 -39.58 -22.42
C ASN A 22 -18.10 -40.70 -22.11
N ALA A 23 -17.83 -41.45 -21.04
CA ALA A 23 -18.68 -42.52 -20.54
C ALA A 23 -19.36 -42.10 -19.24
N SER A 24 -20.65 -41.72 -19.31
CA SER A 24 -21.46 -41.37 -18.16
C SER A 24 -22.12 -42.60 -17.53
N ILE A 25 -21.93 -42.79 -16.23
CA ILE A 25 -22.89 -43.49 -15.35
C ILE A 25 -23.18 -42.53 -14.18
N VAL A 26 -24.40 -42.55 -13.68
CA VAL A 26 -24.92 -41.62 -12.67
C VAL A 26 -25.02 -42.34 -11.31
N ASP A 27 -25.24 -41.55 -10.26
CA ASP A 27 -25.93 -41.85 -8.99
C ASP A 27 -25.09 -41.91 -7.69
N ASP A 28 -25.67 -41.24 -6.68
CA ASP A 28 -25.55 -41.36 -5.22
C ASP A 28 -24.20 -41.33 -4.48
N ASN A 29 -23.84 -40.13 -4.03
CA ASN A 29 -23.74 -39.77 -2.60
C ASN A 29 -23.35 -40.87 -1.59
N SER A 30 -22.09 -40.89 -1.14
CA SER A 30 -21.75 -41.08 0.29
C SER A 30 -20.28 -40.69 0.63
N SER A 31 -20.07 -40.31 1.89
CA SER A 31 -18.84 -40.19 2.68
C SER A 31 -17.45 -40.26 1.99
N ILE A 32 -16.68 -39.16 2.10
CA ILE A 32 -15.21 -39.19 2.03
C ILE A 32 -14.64 -39.46 3.43
N GLU A 33 -14.46 -40.73 3.77
CA GLU A 33 -13.63 -41.20 4.88
C GLU A 33 -12.42 -41.92 4.28
N ALA A 34 -11.25 -41.27 4.31
CA ALA A 34 -10.02 -41.80 3.71
C ALA A 34 -8.79 -41.34 4.52
N ALA A 35 -8.55 -42.00 5.65
CA ALA A 35 -7.34 -41.77 6.44
C ALA A 35 -6.08 -42.21 5.69
N LEU A 36 -5.03 -41.38 5.74
CA LEU A 36 -3.67 -41.74 5.34
C LEU A 36 -2.78 -41.85 6.59
N ASP A 37 -2.96 -42.94 7.32
CA ASP A 37 -1.99 -43.38 8.33
C ASP A 37 -0.70 -43.81 7.60
N LEU A 38 0.40 -43.11 7.87
CA LEU A 38 1.69 -43.33 7.22
C LEU A 38 2.71 -44.05 8.11
N ASN A 39 2.23 -44.97 8.97
CA ASN A 39 3.06 -45.83 9.81
C ASN A 39 3.89 -46.86 9.00
N ALA A 40 5.00 -46.41 8.41
CA ALA A 40 5.94 -47.21 7.66
C ALA A 40 6.71 -48.21 8.57
N THR A 41 6.13 -49.39 8.76
CA THR A 41 6.73 -50.48 9.55
C THR A 41 7.88 -51.17 8.80
N LEU A 42 9.02 -51.33 9.46
CA LEU A 42 10.09 -52.26 9.06
C LEU A 42 10.26 -53.35 10.13
N PRO A 43 10.62 -54.60 9.74
CA PRO A 43 10.45 -55.77 10.60
C PRO A 43 11.49 -55.91 11.71
N ALA A 44 11.11 -56.62 12.77
CA ALA A 44 11.90 -56.82 13.98
C ALA A 44 13.02 -57.88 13.84
N ASN A 45 14.00 -57.78 14.75
CA ASN A 45 14.87 -58.90 15.17
C ASN A 45 15.14 -58.75 16.69
N GLU A 46 15.33 -59.86 17.40
CA GLU A 46 15.56 -59.90 18.85
C GLU A 46 17.01 -59.49 19.21
N SER A 47 17.42 -59.19 20.46
CA SER A 47 16.84 -59.50 21.79
C SER A 47 17.45 -58.63 22.93
N ALA A 48 16.71 -58.42 24.04
CA ALA A 48 17.13 -57.94 25.39
C ALA A 48 17.85 -56.54 25.50
N SER A 49 17.78 -55.74 26.59
CA SER A 49 17.45 -56.03 28.01
C SER A 49 17.08 -54.75 28.84
N MET A 50 16.08 -54.85 29.71
CA MET A 50 15.79 -54.14 31.00
C MET A 50 15.92 -52.60 31.22
N ASN A 51 14.88 -52.05 31.88
CA ASN A 51 14.84 -50.88 32.80
C ASN A 51 15.06 -49.45 32.21
N GLU A 52 14.51 -48.34 32.76
CA GLU A 52 13.61 -48.09 33.91
C GLU A 52 12.39 -47.20 33.54
N THR A 53 11.45 -47.07 34.49
CA THR A 53 10.29 -46.15 34.43
C THR A 53 10.69 -44.69 34.67
N GLU A 54 10.21 -43.76 33.83
CA GLU A 54 10.05 -42.37 34.26
C GLU A 54 8.72 -41.76 33.78
N ASN A 55 7.99 -41.11 34.69
CA ASN A 55 6.65 -40.58 34.45
C ASN A 55 6.72 -39.14 33.90
N ALA A 56 6.91 -39.02 32.58
CA ALA A 56 6.87 -37.75 31.88
C ALA A 56 5.43 -37.24 31.74
N THR A 57 4.94 -36.49 32.74
CA THR A 57 3.67 -35.75 32.65
C THR A 57 3.80 -34.69 31.55
N ALA A 58 3.31 -34.98 30.35
CA ALA A 58 3.33 -34.07 29.22
C ALA A 58 2.44 -32.84 29.51
N VAL A 59 3.06 -31.73 29.89
CA VAL A 59 2.38 -30.43 29.99
C VAL A 59 2.03 -30.01 28.56
N ALA A 60 0.75 -30.10 28.22
CA ALA A 60 0.23 -29.68 26.93
C ALA A 60 0.36 -28.15 26.81
N VAL A 61 1.48 -27.69 26.24
CA VAL A 61 1.63 -26.29 25.82
C VAL A 61 0.63 -26.06 24.71
N ASN A 62 -0.44 -25.33 25.03
CA ASN A 62 -1.49 -24.98 24.07
C ASN A 62 -0.97 -23.91 23.10
N LEU A 63 -0.13 -24.35 22.15
CA LEU A 63 0.33 -23.54 21.03
C LEU A 63 -0.88 -23.15 20.19
N THR A 64 -1.28 -21.88 20.28
CA THR A 64 -2.24 -21.27 19.36
C THR A 64 -1.74 -21.53 17.93
N PRO A 65 -2.55 -22.10 17.03
CA PRO A 65 -2.08 -22.45 15.70
C PRO A 65 -1.59 -21.18 14.98
N ALA A 66 -0.36 -21.23 14.46
CA ALA A 66 0.18 -20.16 13.65
C ALA A 66 -0.73 -19.93 12.43
N ILE A 67 -1.03 -18.66 12.13
CA ILE A 67 -1.80 -18.31 10.94
C ILE A 67 -0.95 -18.69 9.73
N SER A 68 -1.39 -19.72 8.98
CA SER A 68 -0.71 -20.23 7.79
C SER A 68 -0.95 -19.30 6.59
N GLY A 69 -0.40 -18.10 6.67
CA GLY A 69 -0.26 -17.15 5.57
C GLY A 69 1.22 -16.84 5.31
N PRO A 70 1.55 -16.07 4.26
CA PRO A 70 2.91 -15.60 4.05
C PRO A 70 3.36 -14.67 5.18
N ASN A 71 4.66 -14.68 5.46
CA ASN A 71 5.32 -13.71 6.32
C ASN A 71 5.96 -12.61 5.47
N LEU A 72 5.67 -11.35 5.79
CA LEU A 72 6.21 -10.17 5.12
C LEU A 72 7.02 -9.26 6.06
N ASN A 73 7.30 -9.70 7.30
CA ASN A 73 8.17 -9.03 8.27
C ASN A 73 9.65 -9.01 7.84
N TYR A 74 9.98 -8.17 6.87
CA TYR A 74 11.32 -8.02 6.28
C TYR A 74 11.57 -6.56 5.88
N ILE A 75 12.85 -6.24 5.63
CA ILE A 75 13.22 -5.09 4.80
C ILE A 75 13.24 -5.54 3.34
N TRP A 76 12.56 -4.80 2.48
CA TRP A 76 12.34 -5.02 1.06
C TRP A 76 13.03 -3.95 0.21
N GLN A 77 13.44 -4.32 -1.00
CA GLN A 77 13.97 -3.41 -2.00
C GLN A 77 13.05 -3.38 -3.23
N PHE A 78 12.27 -2.31 -3.37
CA PHE A 78 11.30 -2.08 -4.45
C PHE A 78 11.95 -1.36 -5.65
N SER A 79 11.82 -1.93 -6.85
CA SER A 79 12.39 -1.42 -8.10
C SER A 79 11.32 -1.14 -9.17
N GLY A 80 11.62 -0.24 -10.12
CA GLY A 80 10.74 0.12 -11.25
C GLY A 80 9.86 1.36 -11.04
N ILE A 81 9.84 1.92 -9.83
CA ILE A 81 8.97 3.06 -9.43
C ILE A 81 9.70 4.41 -9.53
N GLU A 82 11.03 4.37 -9.34
CA GLU A 82 11.97 5.50 -9.33
C GLU A 82 13.24 5.09 -10.09
N THR A 83 14.18 6.02 -10.32
CA THR A 83 15.47 5.74 -11.00
C THR A 83 16.44 4.88 -10.19
N SER A 84 16.19 4.71 -8.90
CA SER A 84 16.94 3.85 -7.98
C SER A 84 15.97 3.08 -7.09
N PRO A 85 16.37 1.97 -6.45
CA PRO A 85 15.44 1.22 -5.61
C PRO A 85 14.98 2.00 -4.36
N ILE A 86 13.74 1.75 -3.95
CA ILE A 86 13.15 2.22 -2.70
C ILE A 86 13.35 1.12 -1.65
N THR A 87 13.87 1.47 -0.48
CA THR A 87 14.01 0.54 0.65
C THR A 87 12.79 0.68 1.56
N MET A 88 12.08 -0.41 1.82
CA MET A 88 10.84 -0.43 2.60
C MET A 88 10.90 -1.48 3.69
N VAL A 89 10.70 -1.11 4.96
CA VAL A 89 10.43 -2.08 6.03
C VAL A 89 8.94 -2.34 6.12
N LEU A 90 8.55 -3.61 6.20
CA LEU A 90 7.19 -4.05 6.48
C LEU A 90 7.14 -4.82 7.79
N GLU A 91 6.10 -4.57 8.57
CA GLU A 91 5.75 -5.20 9.84
C GLU A 91 4.30 -5.70 9.71
N GLN A 92 4.07 -7.00 9.89
CA GLN A 92 2.80 -7.67 9.60
C GLN A 92 2.08 -8.11 10.87
N ASN A 93 0.83 -7.68 11.03
CA ASN A 93 -0.06 -8.06 12.12
C ASN A 93 -1.27 -8.83 11.57
N GLY A 94 -1.17 -10.16 11.52
CA GLY A 94 -2.18 -10.99 10.85
C GLY A 94 -2.18 -10.75 9.34
N ASN A 95 -3.24 -10.11 8.83
CA ASN A 95 -3.34 -9.71 7.41
C ASN A 95 -2.95 -8.25 7.18
N ASP A 96 -2.86 -7.41 8.22
CA ASP A 96 -2.55 -5.99 8.09
C ASP A 96 -1.04 -5.78 7.96
N LEU A 97 -0.65 -4.86 7.08
CA LEU A 97 0.74 -4.47 6.84
C LEU A 97 0.94 -3.00 7.23
N LEU A 98 1.88 -2.77 8.13
CA LEU A 98 2.38 -1.45 8.49
C LEU A 98 3.83 -1.33 8.02
N GLY A 99 4.28 -0.14 7.64
CA GLY A 99 5.63 -0.01 7.14
C GLY A 99 6.12 1.42 6.97
N ARG A 100 7.41 1.52 6.67
CA ARG A 100 8.12 2.77 6.40
C ARG A 100 9.00 2.57 5.18
N ALA A 101 9.02 3.52 4.27
CA ALA A 101 9.82 3.47 3.06
C ALA A 101 10.72 4.70 2.92
N LYS A 102 11.86 4.52 2.24
CA LYS A 102 12.81 5.57 1.93
C LYS A 102 13.41 5.43 0.55
N TYR A 103 13.86 6.56 0.03
CA TYR A 103 14.57 6.67 -1.24
C TYR A 103 15.80 7.54 -1.05
N GLU A 104 16.97 7.02 -1.41
CA GLU A 104 18.28 7.68 -1.24
C GLU A 104 19.09 7.57 -2.54
N PRO A 105 18.76 8.36 -3.57
CA PRO A 105 19.41 8.31 -4.87
C PRO A 105 20.80 8.99 -4.86
N GLU A 106 21.73 8.49 -5.66
CA GLU A 106 23.02 9.14 -5.85
C GLU A 106 22.84 10.52 -6.52
N GLY A 107 23.20 11.59 -5.81
CA GLY A 107 23.10 12.97 -6.29
C GLY A 107 21.67 13.54 -6.40
N GLY A 108 20.65 12.85 -5.89
CA GLY A 108 19.26 13.31 -5.92
C GLY A 108 18.71 13.69 -4.54
N LYS A 109 17.43 14.09 -4.51
CA LYS A 109 16.71 14.39 -3.27
C LYS A 109 16.19 13.11 -2.61
N ALA A 110 16.64 12.84 -1.39
CA ALA A 110 16.12 11.77 -0.57
C ALA A 110 14.72 12.09 -0.02
N TRP A 111 13.89 11.07 0.20
CA TRP A 111 12.59 11.20 0.87
C TRP A 111 12.26 9.99 1.76
N ASN A 112 11.35 10.21 2.72
CA ASN A 112 10.73 9.17 3.54
C ASN A 112 9.22 9.11 3.26
N ALA A 113 8.61 7.97 3.57
CA ALA A 113 7.19 7.72 3.40
C ALA A 113 6.67 6.71 4.44
N ASP A 114 5.41 6.88 4.85
CA ASP A 114 4.68 5.87 5.62
C ASP A 114 3.96 4.91 4.66
N VAL A 115 3.84 3.65 5.06
CA VAL A 115 3.20 2.58 4.27
C VAL A 115 2.13 1.88 5.11
N ILE A 116 0.96 1.69 4.52
CA ILE A 116 -0.11 0.83 5.04
C ILE A 116 -0.61 -0.11 3.93
N GLY A 117 -1.12 -1.27 4.30
CA GLY A 117 -1.67 -2.21 3.33
C GLY A 117 -2.16 -3.51 3.95
N SER A 118 -2.33 -4.54 3.13
CA SER A 118 -2.72 -5.87 3.60
C SER A 118 -2.23 -6.98 2.68
N VAL A 119 -2.20 -8.20 3.23
CA VAL A 119 -1.91 -9.44 2.52
C VAL A 119 -3.05 -10.45 2.69
N VAL A 120 -3.50 -11.06 1.60
CA VAL A 120 -4.58 -12.06 1.57
C VAL A 120 -4.23 -13.17 0.59
N GLY A 121 -3.79 -14.31 1.13
CA GLY A 121 -3.12 -15.34 0.32
C GLY A 121 -1.84 -14.76 -0.27
N GLU A 122 -1.63 -14.91 -1.57
CA GLU A 122 -0.47 -14.35 -2.29
C GLU A 122 -0.64 -12.87 -2.64
N LYS A 123 -1.83 -12.28 -2.50
CA LYS A 123 -2.08 -10.88 -2.91
C LYS A 123 -1.58 -9.91 -1.85
N VAL A 124 -0.82 -8.92 -2.29
CA VAL A 124 -0.26 -7.84 -1.46
C VAL A 124 -0.68 -6.50 -2.05
N ASP A 125 -1.56 -5.77 -1.34
CA ASP A 125 -1.99 -4.43 -1.72
C ASP A 125 -1.40 -3.42 -0.71
N LEU A 126 -0.63 -2.45 -1.21
CA LEU A 126 0.04 -1.42 -0.38
C LEU A 126 -0.35 -0.01 -0.82
N THR A 127 -0.31 0.94 0.11
CA THR A 127 -0.40 2.38 -0.15
C THR A 127 0.70 3.10 0.62
N MET A 128 1.60 3.74 -0.11
CA MET A 128 2.72 4.53 0.41
C MET A 128 2.46 6.02 0.23
N SER A 129 2.65 6.81 1.29
CA SER A 129 2.44 8.26 1.29
C SER A 129 3.77 8.99 1.51
N ALA A 130 4.30 9.63 0.46
CA ALA A 130 5.59 10.31 0.48
C ALA A 130 5.42 11.83 0.30
N LEU A 131 6.14 12.64 1.08
CA LEU A 131 6.23 14.09 0.86
C LEU A 131 7.50 14.39 0.04
N LYS A 132 7.35 14.72 -1.24
CA LYS A 132 8.47 15.01 -2.17
C LYS A 132 8.40 16.47 -2.57
N ASP A 133 9.45 17.25 -2.26
CA ASP A 133 9.48 18.71 -2.49
C ASP A 133 8.20 19.44 -2.04
N ASN A 134 7.75 19.13 -0.81
CA ASN A 134 6.52 19.62 -0.19
C ASN A 134 5.20 19.21 -0.88
N VAL A 135 5.23 18.37 -1.93
CA VAL A 135 4.05 17.78 -2.57
C VAL A 135 3.79 16.37 -2.05
N LEU A 136 2.54 16.07 -1.67
CA LEU A 136 2.14 14.72 -1.27
C LEU A 136 1.96 13.83 -2.51
N ILE A 137 2.73 12.75 -2.58
CA ILE A 137 2.65 11.71 -3.59
C ILE A 137 2.15 10.42 -2.94
N ILE A 138 0.97 9.95 -3.34
CA ILE A 138 0.40 8.68 -2.90
C ILE A 138 0.72 7.63 -3.96
N THR A 139 1.44 6.58 -3.61
CA THR A 139 1.71 5.43 -4.48
C THR A 139 0.88 4.25 -4.01
N ARG A 140 -0.06 3.79 -4.84
CA ARG A 140 -0.78 2.53 -4.61
C ARG A 140 -0.09 1.41 -5.38
N PHE A 141 0.07 0.26 -4.73
CA PHE A 141 0.61 -0.97 -5.29
C PHE A 141 -0.45 -2.07 -5.22
N SER A 142 -0.50 -2.90 -6.25
CA SER A 142 -1.23 -4.17 -6.22
C SER A 142 -0.32 -5.23 -6.83
N GLY A 143 0.07 -6.22 -6.02
CA GLY A 143 1.07 -7.21 -6.38
C GLY A 143 0.75 -8.61 -5.86
N ILE A 144 1.54 -9.56 -6.34
CA ILE A 144 1.51 -10.97 -5.99
C ILE A 144 2.88 -11.34 -5.41
N LEU A 145 2.87 -11.95 -4.23
CA LEU A 145 4.02 -12.61 -3.63
C LEU A 145 4.18 -14.00 -4.25
N ALA A 146 5.32 -14.28 -4.87
CA ALA A 146 5.68 -15.60 -5.39
C ALA A 146 7.19 -15.78 -5.33
N ASN A 147 7.66 -16.95 -4.89
CA ASN A 147 9.09 -17.29 -4.78
C ASN A 147 9.92 -16.24 -4.02
N GLU A 148 9.40 -15.75 -2.89
CA GLU A 148 9.98 -14.71 -2.02
C GLU A 148 9.98 -13.27 -2.60
N ASP A 149 9.62 -13.09 -3.88
CA ASP A 149 9.47 -11.79 -4.54
C ASP A 149 8.02 -11.29 -4.51
N ILE A 150 7.80 -9.98 -4.36
CA ILE A 150 6.52 -9.31 -4.64
C ILE A 150 6.61 -8.61 -6.00
N SER A 151 5.72 -8.94 -6.94
CA SER A 151 5.68 -8.28 -8.26
C SER A 151 4.27 -7.85 -8.65
N GLY A 152 4.15 -6.76 -9.40
CA GLY A 152 2.83 -6.24 -9.74
C GLY A 152 2.84 -4.87 -10.43
N ASN A 153 1.75 -4.13 -10.24
CA ASN A 153 1.52 -2.81 -10.82
C ASN A 153 1.44 -1.74 -9.73
N PHE A 154 1.86 -0.52 -10.06
CA PHE A 154 1.68 0.66 -9.21
C PHE A 154 0.97 1.79 -9.94
N THR A 155 0.40 2.71 -9.17
CA THR A 155 -0.15 3.98 -9.64
C THR A 155 0.18 5.08 -8.64
N GLN A 156 0.82 6.15 -9.11
CA GLN A 156 1.11 7.34 -8.32
C GLN A 156 0.06 8.42 -8.60
N ALA A 157 -0.43 9.04 -7.54
CA ALA A 157 -1.37 10.15 -7.60
C ALA A 157 -0.89 11.33 -6.74
N SER A 158 -1.24 12.54 -7.19
CA SER A 158 -1.11 13.78 -6.44
C SER A 158 -2.23 14.74 -6.85
N GLU A 159 -2.69 15.61 -5.95
CA GLU A 159 -3.80 16.56 -6.18
C GLU A 159 -5.07 15.92 -6.77
N GLY A 160 -5.36 14.65 -6.43
CA GLY A 160 -6.49 13.89 -6.98
C GLY A 160 -6.34 13.41 -8.44
N LYS A 161 -5.16 13.59 -9.05
CA LYS A 161 -4.83 13.18 -10.43
C LYS A 161 -3.83 12.03 -10.40
N VAL A 162 -3.94 11.08 -11.34
CA VAL A 162 -2.86 10.13 -11.62
C VAL A 162 -1.72 10.88 -12.32
N ILE A 163 -0.49 10.71 -11.84
CA ILE A 163 0.71 11.37 -12.38
C ILE A 163 1.70 10.39 -13.01
N ASN A 164 1.66 9.11 -12.61
CA ASN A 164 2.55 8.06 -13.12
C ASN A 164 1.93 6.67 -12.84
N ASN A 165 2.29 5.66 -13.64
CA ASN A 165 1.96 4.26 -13.41
C ASN A 165 3.01 3.35 -14.07
N GLY A 166 3.02 2.07 -13.69
CA GLY A 166 3.98 1.11 -14.20
C GLY A 166 3.96 -0.20 -13.45
N THR A 167 4.94 -1.05 -13.72
CA THR A 167 5.19 -2.29 -12.97
C THR A 167 6.24 -2.09 -11.88
N PHE A 168 6.22 -2.95 -10.87
CA PHE A 168 7.27 -3.04 -9.87
C PHE A 168 7.64 -4.51 -9.59
N ASN A 169 8.85 -4.71 -9.09
CA ASN A 169 9.29 -5.93 -8.42
C ASN A 169 9.96 -5.51 -7.10
N ALA A 170 9.81 -6.33 -6.06
CA ALA A 170 10.46 -6.15 -4.78
C ALA A 170 10.95 -7.48 -4.25
N MET A 171 12.21 -7.51 -3.82
CA MET A 171 12.85 -8.66 -3.18
C MET A 171 13.15 -8.30 -1.72
N TRP A 172 13.12 -9.26 -0.79
CA TRP A 172 13.59 -9.01 0.57
C TRP A 172 15.12 -8.93 0.61
N ILE A 173 15.65 -8.08 1.49
CA ILE A 173 17.10 -7.83 1.63
C ILE A 173 17.62 -8.00 3.07
N ASN A 174 16.75 -8.00 4.08
CA ASN A 174 17.10 -8.35 5.46
C ASN A 174 15.86 -8.86 6.23
N PRO A 175 15.90 -10.02 6.93
CA PRO A 175 14.86 -10.42 7.89
C PRO A 175 14.85 -9.59 9.18
N ASP A 176 15.94 -8.91 9.54
CA ASP A 176 15.97 -8.03 10.71
C ASP A 176 15.42 -6.63 10.37
N THR A 177 14.15 -6.41 10.68
CA THR A 177 13.47 -5.11 10.52
C THR A 177 14.05 -4.01 11.40
N SER A 178 14.75 -4.34 12.50
CA SER A 178 15.37 -3.35 13.40
C SER A 178 16.56 -2.63 12.77
N SER A 179 17.14 -3.19 11.70
CA SER A 179 18.21 -2.55 10.93
C SER A 179 17.71 -1.42 10.00
N TYR A 180 16.40 -1.15 9.93
CA TYR A 180 15.86 -0.10 9.08
C TYR A 180 16.12 1.30 9.66
N THR A 181 16.91 2.10 8.94
CA THR A 181 17.11 3.53 9.21
C THR A 181 16.34 4.38 8.19
N PRO A 182 15.55 5.39 8.60
CA PRO A 182 14.99 6.38 7.68
C PRO A 182 16.07 7.14 6.90
N ALA A 183 15.71 7.70 5.74
CA ALA A 183 16.60 8.58 4.98
C ALA A 183 16.85 9.91 5.71
N THR A 184 18.05 10.46 5.53
CA THR A 184 18.33 11.84 5.97
C THR A 184 17.81 12.83 4.91
N VAL A 185 16.70 13.50 5.22
CA VAL A 185 16.09 14.50 4.34
C VAL A 185 16.52 15.89 4.78
N GLU A 186 17.04 16.69 3.84
CA GLU A 186 17.42 18.08 4.10
C GLU A 186 16.19 18.93 4.42
N ALA A 187 16.23 19.63 5.56
CA ALA A 187 15.13 20.52 5.95
C ALA A 187 15.09 21.76 5.03
N PRO A 188 13.91 22.21 4.56
CA PRO A 188 13.79 23.43 3.78
C PRO A 188 14.45 24.61 4.51
N ALA A 189 15.34 25.32 3.82
CA ALA A 189 16.07 26.45 4.39
C ALA A 189 15.07 27.52 4.90
N VAL A 190 15.12 27.80 6.20
CA VAL A 190 14.23 28.77 6.83
C VAL A 190 14.51 30.14 6.22
N ALA A 191 13.51 30.72 5.55
CA ALA A 191 13.64 32.03 4.92
C ALA A 191 14.00 33.08 5.97
N THR A 192 15.17 33.71 5.82
CA THR A 192 15.62 34.81 6.69
C THR A 192 14.54 35.89 6.69
N PRO A 193 13.97 36.27 7.85
CA PRO A 193 12.89 37.25 7.89
C PRO A 193 13.37 38.57 7.30
N ALA A 194 12.61 39.11 6.34
CA ALA A 194 12.88 40.41 5.76
C ALA A 194 12.87 41.49 6.87
N PRO A 195 13.78 42.49 6.83
CA PRO A 195 13.75 43.59 7.78
C PRO A 195 12.38 44.27 7.79
N ALA A 196 11.84 44.51 8.99
CA ALA A 196 10.50 45.07 9.16
C ALA A 196 10.36 46.43 8.47
N GLU A 197 9.40 46.55 7.55
CA GLU A 197 9.14 47.79 6.83
C GLU A 197 8.51 48.83 7.76
N VAL A 198 9.14 50.01 7.86
CA VAL A 198 8.75 51.05 8.82
C VAL A 198 7.58 51.85 8.28
N THR A 199 6.37 51.33 8.48
CA THR A 199 5.12 52.02 8.10
C THR A 199 4.88 53.24 8.99
N SER A 200 4.94 54.44 8.41
CA SER A 200 4.49 55.67 9.08
C SER A 200 2.96 55.79 9.03
N ALA A 201 2.35 56.10 10.17
CA ALA A 201 0.99 56.63 10.23
C ALA A 201 0.96 58.12 9.76
N ALA A 202 -0.15 58.81 9.47
CA ALA A 202 -1.60 58.54 9.63
C ALA A 202 -2.39 59.37 8.54
N GLN A 203 -3.73 59.55 8.46
CA GLN A 203 -4.85 59.26 9.38
C GLN A 203 -6.18 58.87 8.62
N PRO A 204 -7.41 59.47 8.68
CA PRO A 204 -8.65 58.70 8.42
C PRO A 204 -9.68 59.27 7.38
N ALA A 205 -10.83 58.57 7.29
CA ALA A 205 -12.14 58.99 6.75
C ALA A 205 -12.32 58.99 5.20
N ALA A 206 -13.50 58.66 4.64
CA ALA A 206 -14.85 58.63 5.24
C ALA A 206 -15.69 57.39 4.84
N ALA A 207 -16.86 57.24 5.47
CA ALA A 207 -17.83 56.17 5.17
C ALA A 207 -18.90 56.61 4.15
N ALA A 208 -19.42 55.66 3.38
CA ALA A 208 -20.63 55.79 2.55
C ALA A 208 -21.50 54.52 2.70
N VAL A 209 -22.82 54.65 2.55
CA VAL A 209 -23.80 53.69 3.08
C VAL A 209 -24.84 53.30 2.02
N ASN A 210 -25.17 52.00 1.95
CA ASN A 210 -26.30 51.40 1.22
C ASN A 210 -26.23 51.52 -0.33
N THR A 211 -26.79 50.59 -1.13
CA THR A 211 -28.21 50.22 -1.12
C THR A 211 -28.50 48.79 -1.58
N THR A 212 -29.48 48.17 -0.93
CA THR A 212 -29.99 46.82 -1.17
C THR A 212 -30.83 46.73 -2.46
N ALA A 213 -30.62 45.68 -3.27
CA ALA A 213 -31.48 45.36 -4.42
C ALA A 213 -31.62 43.83 -4.61
N VAL A 214 -32.43 43.18 -3.75
CA VAL A 214 -32.68 41.73 -3.82
C VAL A 214 -33.76 41.43 -4.87
N ASN A 215 -33.33 41.10 -6.10
CA ASN A 215 -34.20 40.43 -7.07
C ASN A 215 -34.15 38.91 -6.82
N LYS A 216 -35.21 38.37 -6.23
CA LYS A 216 -35.33 36.95 -5.86
C LYS A 216 -35.61 36.05 -7.08
N THR A 217 -34.61 35.88 -7.95
CA THR A 217 -34.57 34.73 -8.86
C THR A 217 -34.15 33.51 -8.05
N GLU A 218 -34.99 32.48 -8.01
CA GLU A 218 -34.71 31.24 -7.25
C GLU A 218 -33.64 30.39 -7.96
N LYS A 219 -32.37 30.77 -7.79
CA LYS A 219 -31.22 29.97 -8.20
C LYS A 219 -31.24 28.65 -7.42
N ARG A 220 -31.43 27.52 -8.13
CA ARG A 220 -31.33 26.15 -7.59
C ARG A 220 -29.92 25.81 -7.05
N PHE A 221 -28.91 26.57 -7.44
CA PHE A 221 -27.52 26.42 -7.00
C PHE A 221 -27.03 27.73 -6.40
N VAL A 222 -26.48 27.66 -5.20
CA VAL A 222 -25.86 28.78 -4.47
C VAL A 222 -24.36 28.76 -4.75
N ASP A 223 -23.77 29.91 -5.10
CA ASP A 223 -22.32 29.99 -5.27
C ASP A 223 -21.65 30.14 -3.90
N VAL A 224 -20.93 29.11 -3.46
CA VAL A 224 -20.28 29.07 -2.14
C VAL A 224 -19.20 30.14 -1.97
N HIS A 225 -18.65 30.71 -3.05
CA HIS A 225 -17.67 31.80 -2.96
C HIS A 225 -18.31 33.10 -2.45
N GLU A 226 -19.62 33.32 -2.70
CA GLU A 226 -20.40 34.43 -2.13
C GLU A 226 -20.58 34.29 -0.59
N TYR A 227 -20.30 33.11 -0.03
CA TYR A 227 -20.53 32.75 1.38
C TYR A 227 -19.22 32.54 2.18
N LYS A 228 -18.07 32.94 1.63
CA LYS A 228 -16.75 32.81 2.27
C LYS A 228 -16.67 33.38 3.70
N ASP A 229 -17.45 34.42 4.00
CA ASP A 229 -17.46 35.10 5.31
C ASP A 229 -18.44 34.46 6.32
N LYS A 230 -19.14 33.39 5.92
CA LYS A 230 -20.00 32.56 6.78
C LYS A 230 -19.49 31.13 6.96
N ILE A 231 -18.69 30.63 6.02
CA ILE A 231 -18.13 29.27 6.04
C ILE A 231 -16.75 29.32 6.70
N GLY A 232 -16.71 29.27 8.04
CA GLY A 232 -15.47 29.23 8.81
C GLY A 232 -15.70 28.94 10.31
N PRO A 233 -14.65 28.53 11.05
CA PRO A 233 -14.75 28.20 12.47
C PRO A 233 -14.94 29.47 13.32
N GLY A 234 -16.20 29.90 13.46
CA GLY A 234 -16.59 31.16 14.10
C GLY A 234 -17.65 31.95 13.32
N GLY A 235 -18.04 31.50 12.13
CA GLY A 235 -19.23 32.01 11.43
C GLY A 235 -20.52 31.69 12.20
N ASP A 236 -21.54 32.53 12.05
CA ASP A 236 -22.85 32.36 12.71
C ASP A 236 -23.58 31.10 12.22
N LEU A 237 -23.54 30.04 13.05
CA LEU A 237 -24.14 28.74 12.78
C LEU A 237 -25.67 28.70 12.93
N SER A 238 -26.33 29.82 13.28
CA SER A 238 -27.81 29.86 13.38
C SER A 238 -28.52 29.75 12.02
N GLY A 239 -27.82 30.04 10.93
CA GLY A 239 -28.34 29.90 9.56
C GLY A 239 -28.19 28.47 9.02
N ILE A 240 -29.29 27.70 9.02
CA ILE A 240 -29.38 26.44 8.26
C ILE A 240 -29.03 26.72 6.78
N PRO A 241 -28.09 25.99 6.15
CA PRO A 241 -27.75 26.18 4.74
C PRO A 241 -28.98 25.96 3.83
N PRO A 242 -29.27 26.86 2.87
CA PRO A 242 -30.37 26.69 1.93
C PRO A 242 -30.23 25.38 1.15
N GLY A 243 -31.13 24.42 1.40
CA GLY A 243 -31.13 23.10 0.77
C GLY A 243 -30.97 21.90 1.72
N MET A 244 -30.83 22.11 3.03
CA MET A 244 -30.88 21.04 4.05
C MET A 244 -32.22 21.03 4.82
N GLY A 245 -33.32 20.81 4.10
CA GLY A 245 -34.68 20.68 4.62
C GLY A 245 -35.59 19.91 3.66
#